data_AF-S2JP25-F1
#
_entry.id   AF-S2JP25-F1
#
_cell.length_a   1.000
_cell.length_b   1.000
_cell.length_c   1.000
_cell.angle_alpha   90.00
_cell.angle_beta   90.00
_cell.angle_gamma   90.00
#
_symmetry.space_group_name_H-M   'P 1'
#
loop_
_entity.id
_entity.type
_entity.pdbx_description
1 polymer ?
#
loop_
_entity_poly.entity_id
_entity_poly.type
_entity_poly.pdbx_seq_one_letter_code
_entity_poly.pdbx_strand_id
1 'polypeptide(L)'
;MSVWNWYHLNPAGMNHFQWVYGETPMSDLSIIYTSWVAYFIVIISVRWYMAERTRIDKTHKVLQFYNGSMIICSTFVWYTSSISIWNIVRHQPGIFSYCHAAQYPAYHQYGGQMFYSMYICYLLRYYVFFDTVILALRKKSIPFLHWYQHMFVILMLWSWIQDQSIFGSLATAIISFVQMFRYCYYFCNSTNSMATAAWVKNVVLFFEIIQFIAGITLTGYQMSICPQSNCVLLSASINVTMVYMVVKFYDSNEKAVATTREHYIRRNSSKKELMEL
;
A
#
# COMPACT_ATOMS: atom_id res chain seq x y z
N MET A 1 -21.65 15.30 13.25
CA MET A 1 -21.65 14.51 12.00
C MET A 1 -20.99 15.36 10.96
N SER A 2 -19.88 14.90 10.39
CA SER A 2 -19.17 15.61 9.32
C SER A 2 -20.11 15.72 8.11
N VAL A 3 -20.31 16.94 7.59
CA VAL A 3 -21.10 17.15 6.38
C VAL A 3 -20.13 17.14 5.22
N TRP A 4 -19.97 15.98 4.58
CA TRP A 4 -19.00 15.84 3.51
C TRP A 4 -19.48 16.49 2.22
N ASN A 5 -18.56 17.23 1.58
CA ASN A 5 -18.78 17.76 0.25
C ASN A 5 -18.35 16.75 -0.82
N TRP A 6 -19.32 16.01 -1.36
CA TRP A 6 -19.09 14.99 -2.39
C TRP A 6 -18.56 15.55 -3.72
N TYR A 7 -18.62 16.87 -3.95
CA TYR A 7 -18.04 17.51 -5.13
C TYR A 7 -16.52 17.30 -5.23
N HIS A 8 -15.85 17.12 -4.09
CA HIS A 8 -14.40 16.88 -4.03
C HIS A 8 -13.96 15.55 -4.65
N LEU A 9 -14.90 14.62 -4.91
CA LEU A 9 -14.63 13.36 -5.61
C LEU A 9 -14.72 13.48 -7.14
N ASN A 10 -15.20 14.61 -7.66
CA ASN A 10 -15.41 14.78 -9.09
C ASN A 10 -14.06 15.01 -9.81
N PRO A 11 -13.65 14.12 -10.75
CA PRO A 11 -12.40 14.29 -11.48
C PRO A 11 -12.37 15.56 -12.33
N ALA A 12 -13.52 16.10 -12.74
CA ALA A 12 -13.57 17.36 -13.49
C ALA A 12 -13.04 18.57 -12.69
N GLY A 13 -13.10 18.50 -11.35
CA GLY A 13 -12.60 19.54 -10.45
C GLY A 13 -11.14 19.38 -10.03
N MET A 14 -10.40 18.39 -10.56
CA MET A 14 -9.09 18.00 -10.01
C MET A 14 -8.08 19.16 -9.95
N ASN A 15 -8.07 20.07 -10.92
CA ASN A 15 -7.10 21.17 -10.97
C ASN A 15 -7.29 22.20 -9.85
N HIS A 16 -8.49 22.30 -9.29
CA HIS A 16 -8.85 23.24 -8.23
C HIS A 16 -9.11 22.55 -6.89
N PHE A 17 -8.76 21.26 -6.77
CA PHE A 17 -8.97 20.49 -5.56
C PHE A 17 -8.21 21.08 -4.38
N GLN A 18 -8.89 21.17 -3.24
CA GLN A 18 -8.33 21.61 -1.97
C GLN A 18 -8.70 20.60 -0.89
N TRP A 19 -7.71 20.20 -0.09
CA TRP A 19 -7.94 19.32 1.04
C TRP A 19 -8.42 20.15 2.23
N VAL A 20 -9.63 19.86 2.72
CA VAL A 20 -10.21 20.52 3.89
C VAL A 20 -10.62 19.46 4.90
N TYR A 21 -10.01 19.50 6.09
CA TYR A 21 -10.31 18.56 7.17
C TYR A 21 -11.75 18.74 7.66
N GLY A 22 -12.50 17.64 7.76
CA GLY A 22 -13.91 17.60 8.17
C GLY A 22 -14.92 17.83 7.04
N GLU A 23 -14.50 18.43 5.92
CA GLU A 23 -15.36 18.69 4.75
C GLU A 23 -15.09 17.73 3.59
N THR A 24 -13.81 17.45 3.30
CA THR A 24 -13.45 16.49 2.27
C THR A 24 -13.88 15.09 2.72
N PRO A 25 -14.55 14.29 1.85
CA PRO A 25 -15.04 12.98 2.25
C PRO A 25 -13.93 12.09 2.81
N MET A 26 -14.19 11.46 3.95
CA MET A 26 -13.23 10.62 4.69
C MET A 26 -11.98 11.35 5.19
N SER A 27 -12.02 12.67 5.38
CA SER A 27 -10.88 13.42 5.94
C SER A 27 -10.74 13.31 7.46
N ASP A 28 -11.81 12.99 8.19
CA ASP A 28 -11.78 12.90 9.65
C ASP A 28 -10.96 11.69 10.14
N LEU A 29 -10.14 11.91 11.18
CA LEU A 29 -9.38 10.83 11.83
C LEU A 29 -10.29 9.73 12.40
N SER A 30 -11.51 10.08 12.81
CA SER A 30 -12.50 9.11 13.29
C SER A 30 -12.77 8.03 12.25
N ILE A 31 -12.79 8.38 10.95
CA ILE A 31 -13.04 7.43 9.87
C ILE A 31 -11.91 6.39 9.78
N ILE A 32 -10.66 6.81 9.93
CA ILE A 32 -9.51 5.91 9.94
C ILE A 32 -9.63 4.91 11.09
N TYR A 33 -9.84 5.38 12.32
CA TYR A 33 -9.97 4.49 13.48
C TYR A 33 -11.19 3.56 13.37
N THR A 34 -12.34 4.06 12.93
CA THR A 34 -13.52 3.22 12.71
C THR A 34 -13.27 2.19 11.62
N SER A 35 -12.48 2.53 10.59
CA SER A 35 -12.14 1.59 9.52
C SER A 35 -11.24 0.46 10.00
N TRP A 36 -10.34 0.70 10.95
CA TRP A 36 -9.51 -0.33 11.55
C TRP A 36 -10.36 -1.33 12.36
N VAL A 37 -11.29 -0.81 13.17
CA VAL A 37 -12.23 -1.65 13.92
C VAL A 37 -13.09 -2.47 12.96
N ALA A 38 -13.67 -1.83 11.94
CA ALA A 38 -14.46 -2.51 10.92
C ALA A 38 -13.65 -3.56 10.17
N TYR A 39 -12.41 -3.27 9.82
CA TYR A 39 -11.49 -4.18 9.14
C TYR A 39 -11.30 -5.50 9.91
N PHE A 40 -11.02 -5.44 11.22
CA PHE A 40 -10.85 -6.64 12.03
C PHE A 40 -12.16 -7.40 12.22
N ILE A 41 -13.27 -6.69 12.45
CA ILE A 41 -14.60 -7.30 12.56
C ILE A 41 -14.91 -8.09 11.28
N VAL A 42 -14.78 -7.45 10.11
CA VAL A 42 -15.05 -8.09 8.81
C VAL A 42 -14.17 -9.31 8.60
N ILE A 43 -12.86 -9.24 8.87
CA ILE A 43 -11.96 -10.40 8.71
C ILE A 43 -12.37 -11.55 9.61
N ILE A 44 -12.68 -11.29 10.88
CA ILE A 44 -13.10 -12.32 11.83
C ILE A 44 -14.42 -12.94 11.37
N SER A 45 -15.41 -12.12 11.02
CA SER A 45 -16.71 -12.57 10.52
C SER A 45 -16.58 -13.41 9.26
N VAL A 46 -15.78 -12.99 8.29
CA VAL A 46 -15.55 -13.73 7.03
C VAL A 46 -14.84 -15.06 7.31
N ARG A 47 -13.82 -15.08 8.18
CA ARG A 47 -13.13 -16.33 8.53
C ARG A 47 -14.05 -17.31 9.26
N TRP A 48 -14.89 -16.82 10.16
CA TRP A 48 -15.90 -17.63 10.84
C TRP A 48 -16.92 -18.19 9.85
N TYR A 49 -17.48 -17.34 8.98
CA TYR A 49 -18.42 -17.76 7.93
C TYR A 49 -17.82 -18.78 6.94
N MET A 50 -16.52 -18.66 6.64
CA MET A 50 -15.82 -19.56 5.74
C MET A 50 -15.33 -20.85 6.41
N ALA A 51 -15.45 -21.01 7.73
CA ALA A 51 -14.97 -22.19 8.45
C ALA A 51 -15.54 -23.48 7.85
N GLU A 52 -16.85 -23.50 7.63
CA GLU A 52 -17.59 -24.67 7.13
C GLU A 52 -17.76 -24.70 5.60
N ARG A 53 -17.30 -23.66 4.88
CA ARG A 53 -17.50 -23.53 3.43
C ARG A 53 -16.29 -23.91 2.61
N THR A 54 -16.50 -24.21 1.33
CA THR A 54 -15.40 -24.45 0.39
C THR A 54 -14.69 -23.14 0.03
N ARG A 55 -13.40 -23.24 -0.32
CA ARG A 55 -12.61 -22.07 -0.73
C ARG A 55 -13.14 -21.51 -2.05
N ILE A 56 -13.13 -20.18 -2.19
CA ILE A 56 -13.43 -19.55 -3.49
C ILE A 56 -12.27 -19.79 -4.45
N ASP A 57 -12.62 -20.13 -5.69
CA ASP A 57 -11.65 -20.40 -6.73
C ASP A 57 -10.94 -19.14 -7.21
N LYS A 58 -9.68 -19.28 -7.60
CA LYS A 58 -8.84 -18.13 -8.01
C LYS A 58 -9.33 -17.46 -9.30
N THR A 59 -10.18 -18.13 -10.06
CA THR A 59 -10.73 -17.69 -11.36
C THR A 59 -12.12 -17.07 -11.25
N HIS A 60 -12.61 -16.83 -10.04
CA HIS A 60 -13.94 -16.26 -9.83
C HIS A 60 -14.06 -14.88 -10.50
N LYS A 61 -15.14 -14.65 -11.25
CA LYS A 61 -15.35 -13.41 -12.03
C LYS A 61 -15.30 -12.14 -11.17
N VAL A 62 -15.78 -12.20 -9.93
CA VAL A 62 -15.71 -11.07 -8.98
C VAL A 62 -14.25 -10.68 -8.69
N LEU A 63 -13.34 -11.65 -8.62
CA LEU A 63 -11.92 -11.37 -8.40
C LEU A 63 -11.28 -10.73 -9.64
N GLN A 64 -11.66 -11.19 -10.84
CA GLN A 64 -11.21 -10.56 -12.09
C GLN A 64 -11.71 -9.12 -12.19
N PHE A 65 -12.99 -8.87 -11.86
CA PHE A 65 -13.56 -7.52 -11.84
C PHE A 65 -12.85 -6.62 -10.82
N TYR A 66 -12.64 -7.10 -9.60
CA TYR A 66 -11.92 -6.37 -8.55
C TYR A 66 -10.48 -6.03 -8.95
N ASN A 67 -9.72 -7.00 -9.47
CA ASN A 67 -8.35 -6.75 -9.90
C ASN A 67 -8.33 -5.79 -11.10
N GLY A 68 -9.29 -5.91 -12.03
CA GLY A 68 -9.43 -5.03 -13.18
C GLY A 68 -9.74 -3.59 -12.79
N SER A 69 -10.69 -3.36 -11.88
CA SER A 69 -11.01 -2.02 -11.37
C SER A 69 -9.81 -1.41 -10.65
N MET A 70 -9.06 -2.19 -9.87
CA MET A 70 -7.84 -1.74 -9.21
C MET A 70 -6.74 -1.32 -10.18
N ILE A 71 -6.57 -2.03 -11.31
CA ILE A 71 -5.64 -1.63 -12.36
C ILE A 71 -6.05 -0.25 -12.90
N ILE A 72 -7.31 -0.10 -13.32
CA ILE A 72 -7.81 1.15 -13.91
C ILE A 72 -7.62 2.33 -12.96
N CYS A 73 -8.04 2.19 -11.69
CA CYS A 73 -7.91 3.26 -10.72
C CYS A 73 -6.45 3.57 -10.36
N SER A 74 -5.59 2.55 -10.23
CA SER A 74 -4.17 2.76 -9.92
C SER A 74 -3.44 3.44 -11.08
N THR A 75 -3.74 3.07 -12.33
CA THR A 75 -3.21 3.73 -13.52
C THR A 75 -3.65 5.19 -13.60
N PHE A 76 -4.91 5.49 -13.29
CA PHE A 76 -5.42 6.86 -13.26
C PHE A 76 -4.64 7.72 -12.24
N VAL A 77 -4.45 7.23 -11.02
CA VAL A 77 -3.67 7.94 -9.98
C VAL A 77 -2.22 8.10 -10.41
N TRP A 78 -1.60 7.06 -10.96
CA TRP A 78 -0.22 7.12 -11.42
C TRP A 78 -0.04 8.15 -12.54
N TYR A 79 -0.93 8.15 -13.53
CA TYR A 79 -0.88 9.05 -14.67
C TYR A 79 -1.05 10.52 -14.24
N THR A 80 -2.08 10.80 -13.43
CA THR A 80 -2.37 12.14 -12.91
C THR A 80 -1.23 12.64 -12.01
N SER A 81 -0.74 11.82 -11.08
CA SER A 81 0.40 12.17 -10.21
C SER A 81 1.66 12.46 -11.02
N SER A 82 1.97 11.62 -12.02
CA SER A 82 3.16 11.76 -12.85
C SER A 82 3.12 13.04 -13.70
N ILE A 83 1.95 13.38 -14.27
CA ILE A 83 1.77 14.64 -14.99
C ILE A 83 1.95 15.84 -14.06
N SER A 84 1.34 15.82 -12.87
CA SER A 84 1.48 16.91 -11.91
C SER A 84 2.93 17.12 -11.51
N ILE A 85 3.64 16.05 -11.16
CA ILE A 85 5.08 16.11 -10.82
C ILE A 85 5.89 16.66 -11.99
N TRP A 86 5.68 16.14 -13.20
CA TRP A 86 6.39 16.58 -14.40
C TRP A 86 6.15 18.06 -14.70
N ASN A 87 4.91 18.54 -14.55
CA ASN A 87 4.60 19.95 -14.73
C ASN A 87 5.27 20.83 -13.67
N ILE A 88 5.24 20.44 -12.40
CA ILE A 88 5.83 21.21 -11.31
C ILE A 88 7.36 21.28 -11.45
N VAL A 89 8.02 20.14 -11.66
CA VAL A 89 9.49 20.06 -11.78
C VAL A 89 10.02 20.85 -12.97
N ARG A 90 9.30 20.86 -14.10
CA ARG A 90 9.68 21.63 -15.29
C ARG A 90 9.66 23.14 -15.07
N HIS A 91 8.70 23.63 -14.29
CA HIS A 91 8.59 25.07 -14.03
C HIS A 91 9.48 25.52 -12.87
N GLN A 92 9.77 24.64 -11.91
CA GLN A 92 10.55 24.94 -10.71
C GLN A 92 11.44 23.74 -10.33
N PRO A 93 12.67 23.67 -10.87
CA PRO A 93 13.61 22.64 -10.48
C PRO A 93 13.95 22.77 -8.99
N GLY A 94 14.04 21.63 -8.28
CA GLY A 94 14.33 21.62 -6.84
C GLY A 94 13.11 21.77 -5.93
N ILE A 95 11.89 21.61 -6.44
CA ILE A 95 10.66 21.67 -5.61
C ILE A 95 10.66 20.69 -4.43
N PHE A 96 11.36 19.56 -4.55
CA PHE A 96 11.52 18.58 -3.48
C PHE A 96 12.53 19.01 -2.40
N SER A 97 13.03 20.24 -2.42
CA SER A 97 13.84 20.79 -1.33
C SER A 97 12.99 21.51 -0.27
N TYR A 98 11.67 21.63 -0.49
CA TYR A 98 10.76 22.36 0.38
C TYR A 98 9.88 21.43 1.22
N CYS A 99 9.51 21.89 2.43
CA CYS A 99 8.76 21.08 3.38
C CYS A 99 7.26 21.04 3.10
N HIS A 100 6.66 22.20 2.84
CA HIS A 100 5.20 22.34 2.74
C HIS A 100 4.82 22.96 1.39
N ALA A 101 3.75 22.45 0.77
CA ALA A 101 3.26 23.00 -0.49
C ALA A 101 2.76 24.44 -0.36
N ALA A 102 2.32 24.89 0.82
CA ALA A 102 1.94 26.28 1.05
C ALA A 102 3.11 27.29 0.88
N GLN A 103 4.36 26.83 0.95
CA GLN A 103 5.54 27.69 0.73
C GLN A 103 5.80 27.97 -0.77
N TYR A 104 4.96 27.44 -1.66
CA TYR A 104 5.12 27.47 -3.11
C TYR A 104 4.08 28.40 -3.77
N PRO A 105 4.46 29.49 -4.47
CA PRO A 105 3.49 30.36 -5.14
C PRO A 105 2.66 29.66 -6.23
N ALA A 106 3.26 28.69 -6.93
CA ALA A 106 2.57 27.93 -7.97
C ALA A 106 1.66 26.81 -7.44
N TYR A 107 1.53 26.68 -6.11
CA TYR A 107 0.57 25.81 -5.43
C TYR A 107 -0.85 26.14 -5.84
N HIS A 108 -1.17 27.44 -5.90
CA HIS A 108 -2.50 27.93 -6.27
C HIS A 108 -2.87 27.60 -7.72
N GLN A 109 -1.88 27.40 -8.60
CA GLN A 109 -2.12 27.20 -10.02
C GLN A 109 -1.99 25.73 -10.46
N TYR A 110 -1.10 24.95 -9.84
CA TYR A 110 -0.79 23.58 -10.27
C TYR A 110 -0.87 22.53 -9.14
N GLY A 111 -1.12 22.93 -7.90
CA GLY A 111 -1.16 22.03 -6.74
C GLY A 111 -2.42 21.18 -6.64
N GLY A 112 -3.56 21.63 -7.18
CA GLY A 112 -4.84 20.93 -7.02
C GLY A 112 -4.80 19.51 -7.56
N GLN A 113 -4.31 19.30 -8.79
CA GLN A 113 -4.25 17.97 -9.41
C GLN A 113 -3.33 17.01 -8.62
N MET A 114 -2.24 17.54 -8.07
CA MET A 114 -1.30 16.79 -7.24
C MET A 114 -1.98 16.25 -5.98
N PHE A 115 -2.64 17.13 -5.23
CA PHE A 115 -3.37 16.75 -4.01
C PHE A 115 -4.59 15.89 -4.29
N TYR A 116 -5.27 16.11 -5.42
CA TYR A 116 -6.36 15.24 -5.86
C TYR A 116 -5.86 13.82 -6.07
N SER A 117 -4.71 13.65 -6.73
CA SER A 117 -4.12 12.32 -6.96
C SER A 117 -3.71 11.64 -5.65
N MET A 118 -3.15 12.39 -4.71
CA MET A 118 -2.86 11.90 -3.35
C MET A 118 -4.15 11.48 -2.63
N TYR A 119 -5.21 12.28 -2.74
CA TYR A 119 -6.52 11.97 -2.15
C TYR A 119 -7.14 10.70 -2.72
N ILE A 120 -7.16 10.53 -4.04
CA ILE A 120 -7.65 9.29 -4.65
C ILE A 120 -6.77 8.10 -4.27
N CYS A 121 -5.44 8.27 -4.16
CA CYS A 121 -4.54 7.23 -3.66
C CYS A 121 -4.90 6.81 -2.22
N TYR A 122 -5.21 7.79 -1.36
CA TYR A 122 -5.69 7.56 0.00
C TYR A 122 -7.02 6.79 0.01
N LEU A 123 -8.00 7.19 -0.79
CA LEU A 123 -9.28 6.47 -0.90
C LEU A 123 -9.11 5.04 -1.40
N LEU A 124 -8.21 4.81 -2.35
CA LEU A 124 -7.90 3.47 -2.84
C LEU A 124 -7.36 2.56 -1.74
N ARG A 125 -6.79 3.08 -0.64
CA ARG A 125 -6.37 2.23 0.48
C ARG A 125 -7.52 1.58 1.23
N TYR A 126 -8.68 2.24 1.31
CA TYR A 126 -9.88 1.58 1.82
C TYR A 126 -10.33 0.47 0.88
N TYR A 127 -10.28 0.69 -0.43
CA TYR A 127 -10.64 -0.34 -1.41
C TYR A 127 -9.63 -1.50 -1.46
N VAL A 128 -8.39 -1.27 -1.04
CA VAL A 128 -7.38 -2.31 -0.87
C VAL A 128 -7.67 -3.23 0.33
N PHE A 129 -8.49 -2.83 1.32
CA PHE A 129 -8.90 -3.75 2.40
C PHE A 129 -9.60 -5.01 1.87
N PHE A 130 -10.24 -4.93 0.71
CA PHE A 130 -10.82 -6.10 0.05
C PHE A 130 -9.77 -7.16 -0.33
N ASP A 131 -8.47 -6.83 -0.48
CA ASP A 131 -7.39 -7.83 -0.65
C ASP A 131 -7.43 -8.85 0.50
N THR A 132 -7.59 -8.37 1.74
CA THR A 132 -7.57 -9.20 2.95
C THR A 132 -8.83 -10.05 3.06
N VAL A 133 -9.97 -9.50 2.64
CA VAL A 133 -11.23 -10.23 2.52
C VAL A 133 -11.10 -11.36 1.50
N ILE A 134 -10.49 -11.08 0.34
CA ILE A 134 -10.22 -12.10 -0.69
C ILE A 134 -9.28 -13.19 -0.15
N LEU A 135 -8.24 -12.82 0.61
CA LEU A 135 -7.37 -13.82 1.25
C LEU A 135 -8.14 -14.70 2.24
N ALA A 136 -8.99 -14.11 3.08
CA ALA A 136 -9.84 -14.84 4.02
C ALA A 136 -10.83 -15.78 3.31
N LEU A 137 -11.50 -15.31 2.26
CA LEU A 137 -12.40 -16.10 1.40
C LEU A 137 -11.69 -17.25 0.69
N ARG A 138 -10.40 -17.09 0.41
CA ARG A 138 -9.56 -18.14 -0.19
C ARG A 138 -8.90 -19.06 0.84
N LYS A 139 -9.20 -18.88 2.14
CA LYS A 139 -8.59 -19.60 3.27
C LYS A 139 -7.05 -19.50 3.27
N LYS A 140 -6.51 -18.38 2.80
CA LYS A 140 -5.06 -18.11 2.84
C LYS A 140 -4.68 -17.48 4.18
N SER A 141 -3.46 -17.76 4.63
CA SER A 141 -2.90 -17.06 5.78
C SER A 141 -2.75 -15.57 5.47
N ILE A 142 -3.11 -14.73 6.42
CA ILE A 142 -2.95 -13.28 6.36
C ILE A 142 -1.72 -12.98 7.22
N PRO A 143 -0.55 -12.70 6.63
CA PRO A 143 0.66 -12.48 7.42
C PRO A 143 0.56 -11.17 8.20
N PHE A 144 1.28 -11.09 9.32
CA PHE A 144 1.27 -9.93 10.20
C PHE A 144 1.64 -8.63 9.46
N LEU A 145 2.71 -8.68 8.66
CA LEU A 145 3.19 -7.54 7.88
C LEU A 145 2.11 -6.98 6.93
N HIS A 146 1.26 -7.84 6.38
CA HIS A 146 0.24 -7.44 5.40
C HIS A 146 -0.85 -6.60 6.05
N TRP A 147 -1.43 -7.06 7.16
CA TRP A 147 -2.46 -6.25 7.82
C TRP A 147 -1.87 -5.02 8.50
N TYR A 148 -0.64 -5.09 9.05
CA TYR A 148 0.06 -3.92 9.57
C TYR A 148 0.19 -2.83 8.49
N GLN A 149 0.67 -3.22 7.31
CA GLN A 149 0.78 -2.30 6.17
C GLN A 149 -0.58 -1.69 5.80
N HIS A 150 -1.65 -2.48 5.72
CA HIS A 150 -2.98 -1.95 5.41
C HIS A 150 -3.46 -0.92 6.44
N MET A 151 -3.19 -1.13 7.73
CA MET A 151 -3.64 -0.21 8.79
C MET A 151 -2.81 1.08 8.86
N PHE A 152 -1.49 1.01 8.70
CA PHE A 152 -0.63 2.17 8.93
C PHE A 152 -0.34 3.00 7.67
N VAL A 153 -0.33 2.39 6.48
CA VAL A 153 -0.10 3.17 5.23
C VAL A 153 -1.23 4.15 4.96
N ILE A 154 -2.46 3.84 5.34
CA ILE A 154 -3.60 4.76 5.17
C ILE A 154 -3.46 6.01 6.05
N LEU A 155 -2.98 5.84 7.29
CA LEU A 155 -2.69 6.94 8.20
C LEU A 155 -1.50 7.78 7.70
N MET A 156 -0.49 7.11 7.14
CA MET A 156 0.65 7.78 6.51
C MET A 156 0.21 8.66 5.33
N LEU A 157 -0.59 8.14 4.40
CA LEU A 157 -1.11 8.92 3.27
C LEU A 157 -1.98 10.09 3.73
N TRP A 158 -2.85 9.86 4.72
CA TRP A 158 -3.65 10.93 5.32
C TRP A 158 -2.78 12.06 5.86
N SER A 159 -1.71 11.73 6.59
CA SER A 159 -0.80 12.73 7.15
C SER A 159 -0.08 13.54 6.07
N TRP A 160 0.28 12.94 4.93
CA TRP A 160 0.89 13.67 3.82
C TRP A 160 -0.04 14.68 3.20
N ILE A 161 -1.32 14.34 3.07
CA ILE A 161 -2.32 15.25 2.51
C ILE A 161 -2.63 16.36 3.52
N GLN A 162 -2.81 16.01 4.80
CA GLN A 162 -3.11 16.94 5.88
C GLN A 162 -2.00 17.99 6.07
N ASP A 163 -0.73 17.55 6.10
CA ASP A 163 0.42 18.44 6.23
C ASP A 163 0.84 19.08 4.88
N GLN A 164 0.05 18.88 3.81
CA GLN A 164 0.35 19.39 2.48
C GLN A 164 1.77 19.06 1.99
N SER A 165 2.23 17.84 2.25
CA SER A 165 3.58 17.39 1.97
C SER A 165 3.82 17.24 0.47
N ILE A 166 4.74 18.03 -0.09
CA ILE A 166 5.13 17.97 -1.51
C ILE A 166 5.71 16.59 -1.84
N PHE A 167 6.54 16.06 -0.97
CA PHE A 167 7.15 14.73 -1.13
C PHE A 167 6.14 13.59 -1.16
N GLY A 168 5.01 13.76 -0.45
CA GLY A 168 3.91 12.81 -0.48
C GLY A 168 3.43 12.56 -1.92
N SER A 169 3.49 13.56 -2.80
CA SER A 169 3.11 13.40 -4.21
C SER A 169 4.04 12.45 -4.98
N LEU A 170 5.37 12.58 -4.78
CA LEU A 170 6.36 11.69 -5.39
C LEU A 170 6.19 10.26 -4.88
N ALA A 171 6.01 10.11 -3.56
CA ALA A 171 5.74 8.82 -2.97
C ALA A 171 4.43 8.22 -3.49
N THR A 172 3.37 9.01 -3.66
CA THR A 172 2.10 8.58 -4.27
C THR A 172 2.30 8.08 -5.71
N ALA A 173 3.11 8.74 -6.53
CA ALA A 173 3.40 8.29 -7.89
C ALA A 173 4.11 6.92 -7.90
N ILE A 174 5.13 6.72 -7.06
CA ILE A 174 5.83 5.43 -6.95
C ILE A 174 4.87 4.35 -6.44
N ILE A 175 4.12 4.66 -5.40
CA ILE A 175 3.16 3.75 -4.77
C ILE A 175 2.09 3.28 -5.77
N SER A 176 1.50 4.20 -6.53
CA SER A 176 0.46 3.89 -7.51
C SER A 176 1.00 3.11 -8.70
N PHE A 177 2.24 3.38 -9.11
CA PHE A 177 2.95 2.61 -10.14
C PHE A 177 3.11 1.14 -9.77
N VAL A 178 3.72 0.85 -8.63
CA VAL A 178 3.89 -0.55 -8.17
C VAL A 178 2.53 -1.20 -7.92
N GLN A 179 1.58 -0.43 -7.40
CA GLN A 179 0.23 -0.91 -7.16
C GLN A 179 -0.47 -1.37 -8.45
N MET A 180 -0.32 -0.63 -9.55
CA MET A 180 -0.79 -1.02 -10.87
C MET A 180 -0.19 -2.36 -11.30
N PHE A 181 1.14 -2.52 -11.24
CA PHE A 181 1.81 -3.78 -11.61
C PHE A 181 1.39 -4.97 -10.73
N ARG A 182 1.23 -4.76 -9.42
CA ARG A 182 0.76 -5.77 -8.47
C ARG A 182 -0.61 -6.31 -8.87
N TYR A 183 -1.55 -5.45 -9.25
CA TYR A 183 -2.87 -5.90 -9.69
C TYR A 183 -2.88 -6.46 -11.11
N CYS A 184 -2.00 -6.02 -12.01
CA CYS A 184 -1.79 -6.70 -13.29
C CYS A 184 -1.40 -8.17 -13.07
N TYR A 185 -0.49 -8.46 -12.14
CA TYR A 185 -0.14 -9.83 -11.76
C TYR A 185 -1.35 -10.59 -11.21
N TYR A 186 -2.11 -10.01 -10.27
CA TYR A 186 -3.29 -10.67 -9.70
C TYR A 186 -4.37 -10.94 -10.73
N PHE A 187 -4.57 -10.03 -11.69
CA PHE A 187 -5.48 -10.20 -12.80
C PHE A 187 -5.04 -11.37 -13.71
N CYS A 188 -3.79 -11.40 -14.17
CA CYS A 188 -3.25 -12.52 -14.96
C CYS A 188 -3.34 -13.86 -14.23
N ASN A 189 -3.10 -13.86 -12.91
CA ASN A 189 -3.22 -15.07 -12.09
C ASN A 189 -4.68 -15.53 -11.95
N SER A 190 -5.65 -14.61 -11.98
CA SER A 190 -7.08 -14.91 -11.96
C SER A 190 -7.65 -15.33 -13.32
N THR A 191 -6.93 -15.10 -14.43
CA THR A 191 -7.31 -15.56 -15.78
C THR A 191 -6.64 -16.89 -16.18
N ASN A 192 -5.95 -17.56 -15.26
CA ASN A 192 -5.18 -18.79 -15.51
C ASN A 192 -4.03 -18.66 -16.53
N SER A 193 -3.53 -17.45 -16.80
CA SER A 193 -2.37 -17.21 -17.65
C SER A 193 -1.07 -17.54 -16.91
N MET A 194 -0.82 -18.83 -16.62
CA MET A 194 0.25 -19.31 -15.72
C MET A 194 1.66 -18.93 -16.15
N ALA A 195 1.99 -19.02 -17.45
CA ALA A 195 3.31 -18.67 -17.97
C ALA A 195 3.62 -17.17 -17.78
N THR A 196 2.66 -16.31 -18.11
CA THR A 196 2.76 -14.86 -17.90
C THR A 196 2.82 -14.51 -16.41
N ALA A 197 2.03 -15.18 -15.57
CA ALA A 197 1.98 -14.90 -14.14
C ALA A 197 3.34 -15.16 -13.45
N ALA A 198 4.09 -16.19 -13.84
CA ALA A 198 5.40 -16.47 -13.24
C ALA A 198 6.43 -15.37 -13.52
N TRP A 199 6.50 -14.88 -14.77
CA TRP A 199 7.39 -13.79 -15.14
C TRP A 199 6.98 -12.47 -14.48
N VAL A 200 5.69 -12.11 -14.54
CA VAL A 200 5.18 -10.87 -13.94
C VAL A 200 5.38 -10.87 -12.41
N LYS A 201 5.28 -12.03 -11.74
CA LYS A 201 5.55 -12.14 -10.30
C LYS A 201 6.93 -11.63 -9.92
N ASN A 202 7.97 -12.00 -10.68
CA ASN A 202 9.34 -11.60 -10.38
C ASN A 202 9.54 -10.10 -10.61
N VAL A 203 8.93 -9.55 -11.66
CA VAL A 203 8.95 -8.11 -11.97
C VAL A 203 8.23 -7.31 -10.88
N VAL A 204 7.07 -7.77 -10.41
CA VAL A 204 6.33 -7.12 -9.32
C VAL A 204 7.16 -7.12 -8.03
N LEU A 205 7.74 -8.27 -7.67
CA LEU A 205 8.57 -8.37 -6.47
C LEU A 205 9.77 -7.41 -6.53
N PHE A 206 10.39 -7.28 -7.69
CA PHE A 206 11.48 -6.34 -7.92
C PHE A 206 11.03 -4.89 -7.67
N PHE A 207 9.90 -4.47 -8.23
CA PHE A 207 9.35 -3.13 -8.01
C PHE A 207 8.92 -2.89 -6.57
N GLU A 208 8.36 -3.89 -5.88
CA GLU A 208 7.99 -3.80 -4.46
C GLU A 208 9.22 -3.55 -3.57
N ILE A 209 10.33 -4.24 -3.84
CA ILE A 209 11.60 -4.02 -3.14
C ILE A 209 12.14 -2.61 -3.41
N ILE A 210 12.12 -2.17 -4.67
CA ILE A 210 12.55 -0.81 -5.03
C ILE A 210 11.68 0.24 -4.34
N GLN A 211 10.36 0.07 -4.31
CA GLN A 211 9.46 0.99 -3.62
C GLN A 211 9.79 1.06 -2.13
N PHE A 212 10.07 -0.07 -1.50
CA PHE A 212 10.42 -0.10 -0.09
C PHE A 212 11.72 0.66 0.19
N ILE A 213 12.77 0.43 -0.62
CA ILE A 213 14.04 1.16 -0.52
C ILE A 213 13.82 2.65 -0.78
N ALA A 214 13.09 3.00 -1.85
CA ALA A 214 12.78 4.39 -2.19
C ALA A 214 12.01 5.07 -1.06
N GLY A 215 11.07 4.39 -0.40
CA GLY A 215 10.32 4.92 0.73
C GLY A 215 11.22 5.29 1.92
N ILE A 216 12.18 4.43 2.25
CA ILE A 216 13.16 4.69 3.33
C ILE A 216 14.08 5.85 2.93
N THR A 217 14.64 5.84 1.73
CA THR A 217 15.55 6.88 1.24
C THR A 217 14.86 8.24 1.17
N LEU A 218 13.64 8.30 0.63
CA LEU A 218 12.86 9.53 0.57
C LEU A 218 12.55 10.05 1.97
N THR A 219 12.12 9.18 2.89
CA THR A 219 11.85 9.60 4.27
C THR A 219 13.11 10.11 4.97
N GLY A 220 14.26 9.47 4.76
CA GLY A 220 15.54 9.94 5.30
C GLY A 220 15.96 11.30 4.74
N TYR A 221 15.78 11.52 3.44
CA TYR A 221 16.01 12.82 2.80
C TYR A 221 15.03 13.89 3.31
N GLN A 222 13.76 13.54 3.53
CA GLN A 222 12.78 14.46 4.11
C GLN A 222 13.12 14.83 5.55
N MET A 223 13.62 13.88 6.34
CA MET A 223 14.04 14.13 7.73
C MET A 223 15.21 15.12 7.80
N SER A 224 16.11 15.16 6.81
CA SER A 224 17.23 16.12 6.81
C SER A 224 16.80 17.54 6.44
N ILE A 225 15.73 17.70 5.66
CA ILE A 225 15.19 19.00 5.26
C ILE A 225 14.16 19.50 6.28
N CYS A 226 13.30 18.62 6.78
CA CYS A 226 12.09 18.95 7.53
C CYS A 226 11.93 18.08 8.79
N PRO A 227 12.88 18.11 9.73
CA PRO A 227 12.92 17.18 10.86
C PRO A 227 11.73 17.30 11.83
N GLN A 228 11.06 18.46 11.85
CA GLN A 228 9.95 18.75 12.78
C GLN A 228 8.56 18.51 12.18
N SER A 229 8.46 18.10 10.90
CA SER A 229 7.16 17.86 10.27
C SER A 229 6.51 16.59 10.85
N ASN A 230 5.26 16.72 11.30
CA ASN A 230 4.51 15.60 11.91
C ASN A 230 4.34 14.43 10.94
N CYS A 231 4.02 14.70 9.67
CA CYS A 231 3.88 13.65 8.67
C CYS A 231 5.21 12.91 8.40
N VAL A 232 6.35 13.62 8.44
CA VAL A 232 7.66 13.01 8.20
C VAL A 232 8.07 12.14 9.39
N LEU A 233 7.86 12.62 10.62
CA LEU A 233 8.07 11.83 11.84
C LEU A 233 7.20 10.58 11.85
N LEU A 234 5.93 10.70 11.47
CA LEU A 234 5.03 9.56 11.34
C LEU A 234 5.53 8.57 10.27
N SER A 235 5.88 9.04 9.07
CA SER A 235 6.46 8.21 8.01
C SER A 235 7.73 7.50 8.46
N ALA A 236 8.63 8.20 9.16
CA ALA A 236 9.85 7.62 9.71
C ALA A 236 9.53 6.51 10.71
N SER A 237 8.60 6.76 11.65
CA SER A 237 8.20 5.77 12.65
C SER A 237 7.62 4.49 12.02
N ILE A 238 6.77 4.64 10.99
CA ILE A 238 6.15 3.52 10.27
C ILE A 238 7.22 2.75 9.49
N ASN A 239 8.10 3.44 8.77
CA ASN A 239 9.15 2.81 7.97
C ASN A 239 10.17 2.08 8.84
N VAL A 240 10.62 2.67 9.95
CA VAL A 240 11.51 2.00 10.92
C VAL A 240 10.86 0.73 11.48
N THR A 241 9.58 0.83 11.84
CA THR A 241 8.85 -0.34 12.36
C THR A 241 8.68 -1.41 11.28
N MET A 242 8.41 -1.04 10.02
CA MET A 242 8.36 -2.00 8.91
C MET A 242 9.70 -2.69 8.67
N VAL A 243 10.82 -1.96 8.69
CA VAL A 243 12.17 -2.54 8.58
C VAL A 243 12.39 -3.54 9.70
N TYR A 244 12.09 -3.17 10.94
CA TYR A 244 12.18 -4.08 12.09
C TYR A 244 11.35 -5.35 11.88
N MET A 245 10.12 -5.23 11.39
CA MET A 245 9.25 -6.38 11.12
C MET A 245 9.80 -7.29 10.03
N VAL A 246 10.34 -6.72 8.95
CA VAL A 246 10.95 -7.49 7.85
C VAL A 246 12.17 -8.26 8.34
N VAL A 247 13.06 -7.61 9.11
CA VAL A 247 14.26 -8.25 9.69
C VAL A 247 13.85 -9.40 10.62
N LYS A 248 12.90 -9.17 11.53
CA LYS A 248 12.41 -10.19 12.45
C LYS A 248 11.74 -11.36 11.73
N PHE A 249 10.97 -11.07 10.67
CA PHE A 249 10.33 -12.10 9.85
C PHE A 249 11.37 -12.94 9.10
N TYR A 250 12.42 -12.32 8.57
CA TYR A 250 13.52 -13.01 7.90
C TYR A 250 14.26 -13.95 8.86
N ASP A 251 14.68 -13.45 10.03
CA ASP A 251 15.37 -14.25 11.06
C ASP A 251 14.50 -15.43 11.55
N SER A 252 13.19 -15.20 11.74
CA SER A 252 12.25 -16.27 12.10
C SER A 252 12.17 -17.39 11.04
N ASN A 253 12.23 -17.04 9.75
CA ASN A 253 12.18 -18.03 8.67
C ASN A 253 13.50 -18.80 8.58
N GLU A 254 14.64 -18.14 8.75
CA GLU A 254 15.95 -18.78 8.74
C GLU A 254 16.05 -19.83 9.86
N LYS A 255 15.63 -19.46 11.08
CA LYS A 255 15.56 -20.37 12.23
C LYS A 255 14.64 -21.56 11.95
N ALA A 256 13.46 -21.33 11.38
CA ALA A 256 12.53 -22.41 11.04
C ALA A 256 13.12 -23.39 10.00
N VAL A 257 13.86 -22.88 9.00
CA VAL A 257 14.55 -23.70 8.01
C VAL A 257 15.68 -24.51 8.65
N ALA A 258 16.48 -23.89 9.52
CA ALA A 258 17.55 -24.57 10.25
C ALA A 258 17.03 -25.72 11.12
N THR A 259 15.98 -25.48 11.92
CA THR A 259 15.35 -26.50 12.76
C THR A 259 14.78 -27.67 11.95
N THR A 260 14.14 -27.38 10.81
CA THR A 260 13.60 -28.42 9.91
C THR A 260 14.72 -29.28 9.34
N ARG A 261 15.85 -28.66 8.96
CA ARG A 261 17.04 -29.35 8.45
C ARG A 261 17.65 -30.26 9.52
N GLU A 262 17.77 -29.79 10.75
CA GLU A 262 18.27 -30.59 11.88
C GLU A 262 17.38 -31.81 12.17
N HIS A 263 16.06 -31.63 12.20
CA HIS A 263 15.11 -32.74 12.36
C HIS A 263 15.23 -33.78 11.25
N TYR A 264 15.42 -33.34 9.99
CA TYR A 264 15.61 -34.25 8.86
C TYR A 264 16.90 -35.07 9.00
N ILE A 265 18.01 -34.43 9.37
CA ILE A 265 19.30 -35.09 9.58
C ILE A 265 19.20 -36.13 10.71
N ARG A 266 18.63 -35.73 11.86
CA ARG A 266 18.47 -36.63 13.02
C ARG A 266 17.62 -37.85 12.70
N ARG A 267 16.52 -37.66 11.96
CA ARG A 267 15.64 -38.76 11.52
C ARG A 267 16.36 -39.75 10.60
N ASN A 268 17.18 -39.26 9.67
CA ASN A 268 17.92 -40.13 8.76
C ASN A 268 19.10 -40.83 9.44
N SER A 269 19.74 -40.21 10.43
CA SER A 269 20.76 -40.87 11.26
C SER A 269 20.16 -42.06 12.04
N SER A 270 19.04 -41.83 12.73
CA SER A 270 18.36 -42.90 13.48
C SER A 270 17.84 -44.03 12.58
N LYS A 271 17.40 -43.72 11.35
CA LYS A 271 17.03 -44.77 10.37
C LYS A 271 18.22 -45.61 9.92
N LYS A 272 19.41 -45.01 9.76
CA LYS A 272 20.62 -45.76 9.41
C LYS A 272 21.03 -46.71 10.52
N GLU A 273 21.05 -46.22 11.76
CA GLU A 273 21.34 -47.05 12.95
C GLU A 273 20.39 -48.24 13.10
N LEU A 274 19.11 -48.06 12.76
CA LEU A 274 18.11 -49.15 12.77
C LEU A 274 18.23 -50.15 11.62
N MET A 275 18.92 -49.81 10.53
CA MET A 275 19.15 -50.72 9.39
C MET A 275 20.47 -51.51 9.51
N GLU A 276 21.34 -51.11 10.44
CA GLU A 276 22.62 -51.78 10.73
C GLU A 276 22.51 -52.81 11.88
N LEU A 277 21.31 -52.95 12.49
CA LEU A 277 20.93 -53.97 13.47
C LEU A 277 20.11 -55.09 12.80
#